data_AF-A0A010S5M5-F1
#
_entry.id   AF-A0A010S5M5-F1
#
_cell.length_a   1.000
_cell.length_b   1.000
_cell.length_c   1.000
_cell.angle_alpha   90.00
_cell.angle_beta   90.00
_cell.angle_gamma   90.00
#
_symmetry.space_group_name_H-M   'P 1'
#
loop_
_entity.id
_entity.type
_entity.pdbx_description
1 polymer ?
#
loop_
_entity_poly.entity_id
_entity_poly.type
_entity_poly.pdbx_seq_one_letter_code
_entity_poly.pdbx_strand_id
1 'polypeptide(L)'
;MIQSPYELHKNILLDDTYGTARRLQDFVLYQYESGRYPFDINEHIGGFDRRHLQIYSDLKQWFWKNGPDPFFNEIAQIVTYSGVEGTPLSIPDKGEKAEFEHVE
;
A
#
# COMPACT_ATOMS: atom_id res chain seq x y z
N MET A 1 17.51 -10.67 11.60
CA MET A 1 16.41 -9.70 11.51
C MET A 1 15.45 -10.22 10.47
N ILE A 2 14.14 -10.23 10.74
CA ILE A 2 13.16 -10.68 9.75
C ILE A 2 12.82 -9.45 8.90
N GLN A 3 13.16 -9.48 7.62
CA GLN A 3 12.91 -8.38 6.68
C GLN A 3 11.44 -8.40 6.27
N SER A 4 10.81 -7.23 6.20
CA SER A 4 9.42 -7.12 5.75
C SER A 4 9.32 -7.49 4.26
N PRO A 5 8.29 -8.25 3.84
CA PRO A 5 8.05 -8.49 2.41
C PRO A 5 7.73 -7.21 1.66
N TYR A 6 7.21 -6.18 2.34
CA TYR A 6 7.02 -4.85 1.76
C TYR A 6 8.36 -4.20 1.39
N GLU A 7 9.38 -4.35 2.24
CA GLU A 7 10.74 -3.89 1.96
C GLU A 7 11.39 -4.73 0.85
N LEU A 8 11.32 -6.07 0.97
CA LEU A 8 11.96 -7.01 0.06
C LEU A 8 11.44 -6.88 -1.39
N HIS A 9 10.14 -6.62 -1.54
CA HIS A 9 9.48 -6.53 -2.84
C HIS A 9 9.12 -5.10 -3.25
N LYS A 10 9.65 -4.07 -2.56
CA LYS A 10 9.35 -2.65 -2.81
C LYS A 10 9.43 -2.27 -4.29
N ASN A 11 10.47 -2.71 -5.00
CA ASN A 11 10.64 -2.39 -6.43
C ASN A 11 9.51 -2.95 -7.30
N ILE A 12 8.98 -4.14 -6.97
CA ILE A 12 7.86 -4.76 -7.68
C ILE A 12 6.56 -4.06 -7.30
N LEU A 13 6.40 -3.72 -6.02
CA LEU A 13 5.20 -3.05 -5.51
C LEU A 13 5.06 -1.62 -6.02
N LEU A 14 6.15 -0.95 -6.37
CA LEU A 14 6.14 0.39 -6.93
C LEU A 14 6.27 0.41 -8.46
N ASP A 15 6.33 -0.75 -9.10
CA ASP A 15 6.41 -0.83 -10.56
C ASP A 15 5.02 -0.61 -11.17
N ASP A 16 4.87 0.46 -11.95
CA ASP A 16 3.61 0.76 -12.65
C ASP A 16 3.59 0.26 -14.10
N THR A 17 4.64 -0.44 -14.54
CA THR A 17 4.84 -0.73 -15.97
C THR A 17 4.12 -1.99 -16.44
N TYR A 18 3.64 -2.85 -15.52
CA TYR A 18 2.93 -4.06 -15.89
C TYR A 18 1.81 -4.45 -14.91
N GLY A 19 0.70 -4.96 -15.46
CA GLY A 19 -0.58 -5.09 -14.75
C GLY A 19 -0.59 -6.03 -13.53
N THR A 20 0.38 -6.94 -13.39
CA THR A 20 0.46 -7.81 -12.20
C THR A 20 1.06 -7.10 -11.01
N ALA A 21 1.96 -6.13 -11.21
CA ALA A 21 2.41 -5.23 -10.15
C ALA A 21 1.27 -4.33 -9.67
N ARG A 22 0.46 -3.79 -10.61
CA ARG A 22 -0.75 -3.01 -10.30
C ARG A 22 -1.73 -3.78 -9.40
N ARG A 23 -1.94 -5.07 -9.63
CA ARG A 23 -2.79 -5.91 -8.76
C ARG A 23 -2.22 -6.08 -7.35
N LEU A 24 -0.90 -6.14 -7.19
CA LEU A 24 -0.28 -6.15 -5.87
C LEU A 24 -0.47 -4.80 -5.19
N GLN A 25 -0.40 -3.69 -5.94
CA GLN A 25 -0.69 -2.35 -5.44
C GLN A 25 -2.13 -2.22 -4.96
N ASP A 26 -3.11 -2.71 -5.73
CA ASP A 26 -4.53 -2.74 -5.33
C ASP A 26 -4.72 -3.51 -4.02
N PHE A 27 -4.00 -4.63 -3.84
CA PHE A 27 -4.02 -5.37 -2.58
C PHE A 27 -3.43 -4.55 -1.41
N VAL A 28 -2.32 -3.84 -1.63
CA VAL A 28 -1.74 -2.95 -0.60
C VAL A 28 -2.72 -1.83 -0.23
N LEU A 29 -3.41 -1.24 -1.21
CA LEU A 29 -4.43 -0.21 -0.98
C LEU A 29 -5.65 -0.77 -0.21
N TYR A 30 -6.08 -1.98 -0.53
CA TYR A 30 -7.13 -2.67 0.21
C TYR A 30 -6.74 -2.90 1.68
N GLN A 31 -5.49 -3.28 1.94
CA GLN A 31 -4.98 -3.41 3.31
C GLN A 31 -4.91 -2.07 4.04
N TYR A 32 -4.65 -0.97 3.32
CA TYR A 32 -4.53 0.37 3.86
C TYR A 32 -5.89 1.00 4.19
N GLU A 33 -6.84 0.93 3.26
CA GLU A 33 -8.17 1.49 3.41
C GLU A 33 -9.21 0.65 2.65
N SER A 34 -9.53 -0.53 3.22
CA SER A 34 -10.44 -1.52 2.62
C SER A 34 -11.82 -0.96 2.25
N GLY A 35 -12.29 0.10 2.90
CA GLY A 35 -13.56 0.74 2.59
C GLY A 35 -13.55 1.56 1.30
N ARG A 36 -12.38 2.03 0.86
CA ARG A 36 -12.21 2.86 -0.34
C ARG A 36 -11.70 2.05 -1.54
N TYR A 37 -10.89 1.03 -1.28
CA TYR A 37 -10.24 0.23 -2.31
C TYR A 37 -10.69 -1.23 -2.20
N PRO A 38 -11.81 -1.63 -2.85
CA PRO A 38 -12.23 -3.02 -2.84
C PRO A 38 -11.22 -3.89 -3.60
N PHE A 39 -10.98 -5.11 -3.11
CA PHE A 39 -10.09 -6.08 -3.75
C PHE A 39 -10.67 -7.48 -3.65
N ASP A 40 -10.88 -8.13 -4.79
CA ASP A 40 -11.27 -9.53 -4.87
C ASP A 40 -10.17 -10.37 -5.51
N ILE A 41 -9.53 -11.22 -4.71
CA ILE A 41 -8.44 -12.06 -5.21
C ILE A 41 -8.91 -13.02 -6.31
N ASN A 42 -10.17 -13.46 -6.32
CA ASN A 42 -10.65 -14.42 -7.31
C ASN A 42 -10.73 -13.79 -8.71
N GLU A 43 -11.00 -12.49 -8.79
CA GLU A 43 -10.98 -11.73 -10.05
C GLU A 43 -9.55 -11.47 -10.56
N HIS A 44 -8.56 -11.55 -9.68
CA HIS A 44 -7.17 -11.19 -9.97
C HIS A 44 -6.20 -12.38 -10.04
N ILE A 45 -6.57 -13.54 -9.49
CA ILE A 45 -5.70 -14.73 -9.39
C ILE A 45 -5.29 -15.28 -10.75
N GLY A 46 -6.18 -15.16 -11.76
CA GLY A 46 -5.97 -15.68 -13.10
C GLY A 46 -4.83 -15.01 -13.87
N GLY A 47 -4.34 -13.87 -13.40
CA GLY A 47 -3.19 -13.22 -14.02
C GLY A 47 -2.00 -13.02 -13.09
N PHE A 48 -1.92 -13.73 -11.96
CA PHE A 48 -0.66 -13.80 -11.23
C PHE A 48 0.15 -15.03 -11.66
N ASP A 49 1.38 -14.80 -12.15
CA ASP A 49 2.38 -15.86 -12.23
C ASP A 49 2.78 -16.34 -10.82
N ARG A 50 3.42 -17.52 -10.76
CA ARG A 50 3.90 -18.14 -9.52
C ARG A 50 4.65 -17.17 -8.60
N ARG A 51 5.48 -16.29 -9.17
CA ARG A 51 6.25 -15.30 -8.41
C ARG A 51 5.34 -14.27 -7.73
N HIS A 52 4.35 -13.75 -8.43
CA HIS A 52 3.47 -12.72 -7.87
C HIS A 52 2.47 -13.31 -6.86
N LEU A 53 2.01 -14.55 -7.06
CA LEU A 53 1.23 -15.28 -6.05
C LEU A 53 2.00 -15.46 -4.75
N GLN A 54 3.29 -15.79 -4.85
CA GLN A 54 4.16 -15.92 -3.68
C GLN A 54 4.26 -14.59 -2.93
N ILE A 55 4.54 -13.49 -3.65
CA ILE A 55 4.62 -12.14 -3.07
C ILE A 55 3.30 -11.78 -2.38
N TYR A 56 2.16 -11.98 -3.03
CA TYR A 56 0.84 -11.74 -2.44
C TYR A 56 0.65 -12.53 -1.13
N SER A 57 1.01 -13.82 -1.13
CA SER A 57 0.91 -14.67 0.07
C SER A 57 1.80 -14.17 1.20
N ASP A 58 3.04 -13.78 0.90
CA ASP A 58 4.00 -13.27 1.89
C ASP A 58 3.51 -11.94 2.50
N LEU A 59 3.02 -11.01 1.67
CA LEU A 59 2.44 -9.73 2.13
C LEU A 59 1.21 -9.96 3.02
N LYS A 60 0.28 -10.82 2.59
CA LYS A 60 -0.92 -11.16 3.35
C LYS A 60 -0.57 -11.77 4.71
N GLN A 61 0.32 -12.76 4.72
CA GLN A 61 0.71 -13.45 5.95
C GLN A 61 1.45 -12.50 6.91
N TRP A 62 2.33 -11.66 6.38
CA TRP A 62 3.05 -10.68 7.18
C TRP A 62 2.13 -9.66 7.81
N PHE A 63 1.24 -9.06 7.02
CA PHE A 63 0.30 -8.06 7.50
C PHE A 63 -0.65 -8.62 8.56
N TRP A 64 -1.14 -9.84 8.38
CA TRP A 64 -1.95 -10.51 9.40
C TRP A 64 -1.17 -10.67 10.72
N LYS A 65 0.10 -11.07 10.64
CA LYS A 65 0.91 -11.41 11.81
C LYS A 65 1.45 -10.19 12.53
N ASN A 66 1.88 -9.16 11.80
CA ASN A 66 2.64 -8.03 12.32
C ASN A 66 1.89 -6.69 12.19
N GLY A 67 0.82 -6.63 11.41
CA GLY A 67 0.14 -5.38 11.07
C GLY A 67 0.94 -4.51 10.08
N PRO A 68 0.57 -3.22 9.97
CA PRO A 68 1.26 -2.27 9.10
C PRO A 68 2.66 -1.94 9.65
N ASP A 69 3.66 -1.95 8.76
CA ASP A 69 5.02 -1.52 9.06
C ASP A 69 5.40 -0.24 8.26
N PRO A 70 6.55 0.39 8.53
CA PRO A 70 6.94 1.63 7.84
C PRO A 70 7.02 1.51 6.32
N PHE A 71 7.45 0.36 5.78
CA PHE A 71 7.54 0.14 4.33
C PHE A 71 6.15 -0.07 3.72
N PHE A 72 5.25 -0.75 4.43
CA PHE A 72 3.85 -0.81 4.03
C PHE A 72 3.24 0.59 3.90
N ASN A 73 3.40 1.45 4.92
CA ASN A 73 2.83 2.80 4.90
C ASN A 73 3.42 3.65 3.76
N GLU A 74 4.73 3.57 3.57
CA GLU A 74 5.42 4.27 2.49
C GLU A 74 4.89 3.84 1.11
N ILE A 75 4.78 2.53 0.87
CA ILE A 75 4.26 2.00 -0.41
C ILE A 75 2.80 2.38 -0.60
N ALA A 76 1.95 2.21 0.41
CA ALA A 76 0.54 2.57 0.34
C ALA A 76 0.36 4.06 -0.01
N GLN A 77 1.14 4.94 0.61
CA GLN A 77 1.16 6.36 0.29
C GLN A 77 1.61 6.60 -1.16
N ILE A 78 2.77 6.09 -1.57
CA ILE A 78 3.28 6.29 -2.93
C ILE A 78 2.25 5.82 -3.98
N VAL A 79 1.66 4.64 -3.79
CA VAL A 79 0.64 4.10 -4.71
C VAL A 79 -0.62 4.97 -4.71
N THR A 80 -1.12 5.37 -3.54
CA THR A 80 -2.29 6.25 -3.41
C THR A 80 -2.07 7.57 -4.15
N TYR A 81 -0.86 8.15 -4.05
CA TYR A 81 -0.52 9.44 -4.66
C TYR A 81 -0.07 9.33 -6.13
N SER A 82 0.44 8.19 -6.57
CA SER A 82 0.83 7.98 -7.98
C SER A 82 -0.38 7.76 -8.89
N GLY A 83 -1.52 7.32 -8.34
CA GLY A 83 -2.80 7.21 -9.06
C GLY A 83 -3.59 8.52 -9.20
N VAL A 84 -3.16 9.60 -8.53
CA VAL A 84 -3.77 10.93 -8.64
C VAL A 84 -2.89 11.84 -9.48
N GLU A 85 -3.07 11.80 -10.80
CA GLU A 85 -2.54 12.84 -11.68
C GLU A 85 -3.15 14.20 -11.23
N GLY A 86 -2.37 15.01 -10.50
CA GLY A 86 -2.67 16.43 -10.28
C GLY A 86 -2.94 16.92 -8.86
N THR A 87 -2.76 16.11 -7.80
CA THR A 87 -2.84 16.68 -6.42
C THR A 87 -1.44 16.85 -5.84
N PRO A 88 -0.95 18.09 -5.62
CA PRO A 88 0.33 18.29 -4.94
C PRO A 88 0.26 17.71 -3.52
N LEU A 89 1.35 17.05 -3.14
CA LEU A 89 1.64 16.55 -1.80
C LEU A 89 1.42 17.64 -0.75
N SER A 90 0.26 17.64 -0.08
CA SER A 90 0.20 18.11 1.30
C SER A 90 0.72 16.98 2.17
N ILE A 91 2.05 16.83 2.21
CA ILE A 91 2.70 16.18 3.35
C ILE A 91 2.21 16.97 4.56
N PRO A 92 1.49 16.38 5.54
CA PRO A 92 1.27 17.08 6.78
C PRO A 92 2.66 17.32 7.36
N ASP A 93 3.09 18.58 7.29
CA ASP A 93 4.30 19.04 7.96
C ASP A 93 4.14 18.60 9.41
N LYS A 94 5.11 17.82 9.89
CA LYS A 94 5.15 17.33 11.26
C LYS A 94 5.45 18.53 12.16
N GLY A 95 4.44 19.39 12.33
CA GLY A 95 4.59 20.75 12.83
C GLY A 95 3.29 21.53 13.03
N GLU A 96 2.12 21.01 12.64
CA GLU A 96 0.85 21.70 12.93
C GLU A 96 0.47 21.51 14.40
N LYS A 97 0.85 22.48 15.23
CA LYS A 97 0.37 22.63 16.60
C LYS A 97 -1.14 22.79 16.55
N ALA A 98 -1.85 21.97 17.30
CA ALA A 98 -3.28 22.12 17.53
C ALA A 98 -3.54 23.50 18.15
N GLU A 99 -4.06 24.43 17.35
CA GLU A 99 -4.70 25.63 17.86
C GLU A 99 -6.17 25.26 18.13
N PHE A 100 -6.43 24.85 19.37
CA PHE A 100 -7.77 24.80 19.91
C PHE A 100 -8.26 26.25 20.06
N GLU A 101 -9.13 26.70 19.16
CA GLU A 101 -9.86 27.94 19.36
C GLU A 101 -10.92 27.69 20.45
N HIS A 102 -10.64 28.27 21.61
CA HIS A 102 -11.56 28.40 22.74
C HIS A 102 -12.60 29.45 22.33
N VAL A 103 -13.86 29.03 22.13
CA VAL A 103 -14.99 29.96 22.11
C VAL A 103 -15.50 30.08 23.54
N GLU A 104 -15.41 31.31 24.05
CA GLU A 104 -15.96 31.79 25.33
C GLU A 104 -17.50 31.81 25.31
#